data_AF-A0A9D7EY90-F1
#
_entry.id   AF-A0A9D7EY90-F1
#
_cell.length_a   1.000
_cell.length_b   1.000
_cell.length_c   1.000
_cell.angle_alpha   90.00
_cell.angle_beta   90.00
_cell.angle_gamma   90.00
#
_symmetry.space_group_name_H-M   'P 1'
#
loop_
_entity.id
_entity.type
_entity.pdbx_description
1 polymer ?
#
loop_
_entity_poly.entity_id
_entity_poly.type
_entity_poly.pdbx_seq_one_letter_code
_entity_poly.pdbx_strand_id
1 'polypeptide(L)'
;MLQEIAPWFGYLATLLLAFGLLVNNDIKFRWLNFSGNIAFIIYGVVLGAMPVILTNVLLLCINVYFLFRIYNRKELFEILEFGTGGIMVERFLQFYENDIAFYFPAFKREQLEGNLNFVVLRDLVIANTFSTKLSDDGTAQVILNYTVAKYRDYKVGKFIFEKEKQFLLSKGIQKILQGCRQ
;
A
#
# COMPACT_ATOMS: atom_id res chain seq x y z
N MET A 1 -45.50 -10.77 1.91
CA MET A 1 -44.72 -9.63 2.44
C MET A 1 -43.23 -9.99 2.53
N LEU A 2 -42.72 -10.65 3.58
CA LEU A 2 -41.28 -10.95 3.71
C LEU A 2 -40.73 -11.95 2.67
N GLN A 3 -41.52 -12.94 2.26
CA GLN A 3 -41.07 -13.93 1.26
C GLN A 3 -40.93 -13.34 -0.15
N GLU A 4 -41.65 -12.26 -0.49
CA GLU A 4 -41.55 -11.63 -1.80
C GLU A 4 -40.28 -10.79 -1.96
N ILE A 5 -39.71 -10.31 -0.86
CA ILE A 5 -38.46 -9.54 -0.88
C ILE A 5 -37.22 -10.45 -0.86
N ALA A 6 -37.35 -11.71 -0.41
CA ALA A 6 -36.23 -12.64 -0.28
C ALA A 6 -35.44 -12.85 -1.59
N PRO A 7 -36.05 -13.08 -2.77
CA PRO A 7 -35.31 -13.27 -4.02
C PRO A 7 -34.36 -12.12 -4.35
N TRP A 8 -34.74 -10.87 -4.04
CA TRP A 8 -33.89 -9.71 -4.26
C TRP A 8 -32.62 -9.73 -3.42
N PHE A 9 -32.69 -10.24 -2.18
CA PHE A 9 -31.50 -10.47 -1.36
C PHE A 9 -30.61 -11.56 -1.95
N GLY A 10 -31.18 -12.64 -2.49
CA GLY A 10 -30.42 -13.69 -3.17
C GLY A 10 -29.69 -13.20 -4.43
N TYR A 11 -30.36 -12.40 -5.26
CA TYR A 11 -29.74 -11.78 -6.44
C TYR A 11 -28.66 -10.77 -6.06
N LEU A 12 -28.93 -9.93 -5.06
CA LEU A 12 -27.94 -8.99 -4.53
C LEU A 12 -26.71 -9.72 -3.98
N ALA A 13 -26.91 -10.78 -3.21
CA ALA A 13 -25.82 -11.59 -2.66
C ALA A 13 -24.95 -12.18 -3.76
N THR A 14 -25.57 -12.79 -4.77
CA THR A 14 -24.89 -13.38 -5.93
C THR A 14 -24.07 -12.32 -6.68
N LEU A 15 -24.65 -11.14 -6.91
CA LEU A 15 -23.98 -10.03 -7.58
C LEU A 15 -22.77 -9.54 -6.79
N LEU A 16 -22.91 -9.36 -5.47
CA LEU A 16 -21.81 -8.94 -4.59
C LEU A 16 -20.66 -9.95 -4.59
N LEU A 17 -20.95 -11.25 -4.52
CA LEU A 17 -19.92 -12.29 -4.58
C LEU A 17 -19.22 -12.33 -5.94
N ALA A 18 -19.99 -12.28 -7.04
CA ALA A 18 -19.46 -12.29 -8.40
C ALA A 18 -18.59 -11.04 -8.67
N PHE A 19 -19.06 -9.85 -8.28
CA PHE A 19 -18.29 -8.63 -8.40
C PHE A 19 -17.03 -8.66 -7.53
N GLY A 20 -17.11 -9.28 -6.35
CA GLY A 20 -15.96 -9.57 -5.50
C GLY A 20 -14.83 -10.22 -6.29
N LEU A 21 -15.11 -11.28 -7.05
CA LEU A 21 -14.10 -12.03 -7.82
C LEU A 21 -13.37 -11.20 -8.88
N LEU A 22 -13.93 -10.07 -9.31
CA LEU A 22 -13.31 -9.16 -10.29
C LEU A 22 -12.36 -8.15 -9.64
N VAL A 23 -12.35 -8.05 -8.31
CA VAL A 23 -11.59 -7.03 -7.59
C VAL A 23 -10.19 -7.53 -7.24
N ASN A 24 -9.16 -6.83 -7.74
CA ASN A 24 -7.74 -7.14 -7.47
C ASN A 24 -7.24 -6.73 -6.07
N ASN A 25 -8.09 -6.14 -5.23
CA ASN A 25 -7.72 -5.69 -3.89
C ASN A 25 -8.31 -6.64 -2.84
N ASP A 26 -7.45 -7.32 -2.09
CA ASP A 26 -7.83 -8.30 -1.07
C ASP A 26 -8.82 -7.74 -0.03
N ILE A 27 -8.62 -6.50 0.43
CA ILE A 27 -9.49 -5.89 1.44
C ILE A 27 -10.88 -5.67 0.85
N LYS A 28 -10.96 -5.09 -0.35
CA LYS A 28 -12.25 -4.84 -1.04
C LYS A 28 -12.96 -6.16 -1.37
N PHE A 29 -12.22 -7.18 -1.82
CA PHE A 29 -12.74 -8.52 -2.04
C PHE A 29 -13.40 -9.08 -0.79
N ARG A 30 -12.73 -9.00 0.37
CA ARG A 30 -13.27 -9.49 1.65
C ARG A 30 -14.49 -8.72 2.12
N TRP A 31 -14.54 -7.41 1.91
CA TRP A 31 -15.72 -6.60 2.23
C TRP A 31 -16.93 -6.93 1.34
N LEU A 32 -16.72 -7.12 0.04
CA LEU A 32 -17.79 -7.55 -0.87
C LEU A 32 -18.33 -8.93 -0.51
N ASN A 33 -17.44 -9.88 -0.20
CA ASN A 33 -17.83 -11.21 0.27
C ASN A 33 -18.56 -11.16 1.61
N PHE A 34 -18.10 -10.33 2.55
CA PHE A 34 -18.76 -10.11 3.83
C PHE A 34 -20.21 -9.61 3.64
N SER A 35 -20.41 -8.58 2.81
CA SER A 35 -21.74 -8.07 2.48
C SER A 35 -22.61 -9.10 1.75
N GLY A 36 -22.04 -9.87 0.82
CA GLY A 36 -22.72 -10.96 0.12
C GLY A 36 -23.20 -12.07 1.06
N ASN A 37 -22.35 -12.48 2.01
CA ASN A 37 -22.71 -13.48 3.03
C ASN A 37 -23.86 -12.99 3.92
N ILE A 38 -23.87 -11.70 4.33
CA ILE A 38 -24.99 -11.12 5.10
C ILE A 38 -26.29 -11.21 4.30
N ALA A 39 -26.26 -10.85 3.01
CA ALA A 39 -27.44 -10.92 2.15
C ALA A 39 -27.94 -12.38 1.98
N PHE A 40 -27.04 -13.36 1.84
CA PHE A 40 -27.43 -14.78 1.79
C PHE A 40 -27.95 -15.32 3.12
N ILE A 41 -27.45 -14.84 4.26
CA ILE A 41 -27.99 -15.19 5.57
C ILE A 41 -29.43 -14.68 5.69
N ILE A 42 -29.69 -13.42 5.35
CA ILE A 42 -31.05 -12.84 5.35
C ILE A 42 -31.97 -13.65 4.44
N TYR A 43 -31.53 -13.92 3.21
CA TYR A 43 -32.25 -14.77 2.26
C TYR A 43 -32.56 -16.16 2.83
N GLY A 44 -31.56 -16.83 3.41
CA GLY A 44 -31.71 -18.17 3.98
C GLY A 44 -32.65 -18.20 5.20
N VAL A 45 -32.60 -17.18 6.07
CA VAL A 45 -33.49 -17.06 7.23
C VAL A 45 -34.95 -16.90 6.78
N VAL A 46 -35.21 -16.04 5.79
CA VAL A 46 -36.58 -15.81 5.30
C VAL A 46 -37.19 -17.06 4.65
N LEU A 47 -36.36 -17.87 4.00
CA LEU A 47 -36.79 -19.13 3.36
C LEU A 47 -36.69 -20.37 4.26
N GLY A 48 -36.17 -20.25 5.48
CA GLY A 48 -35.92 -21.40 6.36
C GLY A 48 -34.84 -22.37 5.83
N ALA A 49 -33.95 -21.90 4.94
CA ALA A 49 -32.93 -22.71 4.30
C ALA A 49 -31.69 -22.86 5.20
N MET A 50 -31.77 -23.76 6.18
CA MET A 50 -30.70 -23.96 7.18
C MET A 50 -29.29 -24.21 6.58
N PRO A 51 -29.11 -25.01 5.51
CA PRO A 51 -27.79 -25.20 4.91
C PRO A 51 -27.16 -23.91 4.36
N VAL A 52 -28.00 -23.02 3.81
CA VAL A 52 -27.56 -21.71 3.27
C VAL A 52 -27.11 -20.81 4.41
N ILE A 53 -27.91 -20.75 5.49
CA ILE A 53 -27.58 -19.96 6.68
C ILE A 53 -26.24 -20.42 7.25
N LEU A 54 -26.10 -21.71 7.54
CA LEU A 54 -24.90 -22.28 8.17
C LEU A 54 -23.63 -21.97 7.37
N THR A 55 -23.68 -22.20 6.05
CA THR A 55 -22.52 -21.98 5.17
C THR A 55 -22.13 -20.50 5.13
N ASN A 56 -23.10 -19.59 5.01
CA ASN A 56 -22.80 -18.17 4.91
C ASN A 56 -22.38 -17.56 6.27
N VAL A 57 -22.87 -18.05 7.40
CA VAL A 57 -22.36 -17.67 8.73
C VAL A 57 -20.90 -18.08 8.88
N LEU A 58 -20.54 -19.30 8.49
CA LEU A 58 -19.14 -19.76 8.52
C LEU A 58 -18.26 -18.88 7.62
N LEU A 59 -18.68 -18.62 6.38
CA LEU A 59 -17.96 -17.74 5.46
C LEU A 59 -17.85 -16.30 5.99
N LEU A 60 -18.88 -15.80 6.68
CA LEU A 60 -18.85 -14.49 7.32
C LEU A 60 -17.76 -14.43 8.39
N CYS A 61 -17.71 -15.42 9.30
CA CYS A 61 -16.67 -15.53 10.32
C CYS A 61 -15.26 -15.62 9.72
N ILE A 62 -15.08 -16.41 8.66
CA ILE A 62 -13.81 -16.51 7.94
C ILE A 62 -13.40 -15.16 7.36
N ASN A 63 -14.31 -14.44 6.72
CA ASN A 63 -14.00 -13.11 6.17
C ASN A 63 -13.62 -12.12 7.27
N VAL A 64 -14.32 -12.11 8.42
CA VAL A 64 -13.96 -11.28 9.58
C VAL A 64 -12.55 -11.60 10.09
N TYR A 65 -12.22 -12.89 10.24
CA TYR A 65 -10.88 -13.31 10.69
C TYR A 65 -9.78 -12.83 9.74
N PHE A 66 -9.95 -13.01 8.42
CA PHE A 66 -8.98 -12.54 7.44
C PHE A 66 -8.87 -11.02 7.42
N LEU A 67 -10.00 -10.32 7.55
CA LEU A 67 -10.03 -8.87 7.57
C LEU A 67 -9.27 -8.32 8.78
N PHE A 68 -9.51 -8.88 9.97
CA PHE A 68 -8.75 -8.57 11.18
C PHE A 68 -7.25 -8.85 11.00
N ARG A 69 -6.90 -9.98 10.41
CA ARG A 69 -5.50 -10.35 10.13
C ARG A 69 -4.80 -9.38 9.19
N ILE A 70 -5.48 -8.92 8.14
CA ILE A 70 -4.92 -7.96 7.17
C ILE A 70 -4.72 -6.60 7.83
N TYR A 71 -5.72 -6.09 8.55
CA TYR A 71 -5.62 -4.79 9.22
C TYR A 71 -4.58 -4.76 10.34
N ASN A 72 -4.33 -5.89 11.00
CA ASN A 72 -3.34 -6.00 12.07
C ASN A 72 -1.95 -6.45 11.60
N ARG A 73 -1.75 -6.61 10.28
CA ARG A 73 -0.43 -6.96 9.76
C ARG A 73 0.52 -5.80 10.02
N LYS A 74 1.51 -6.04 10.90
CA LYS A 74 2.61 -5.10 11.12
C LYS A 74 3.56 -5.22 9.93
N GLU A 75 3.81 -4.11 9.29
CA GLU A 75 4.73 -4.01 8.16
C GLU A 75 6.08 -3.57 8.70
N LEU A 76 7.13 -4.24 8.25
CA LEU A 76 8.50 -3.91 8.62
C LEU A 76 9.03 -2.90 7.62
N PHE A 77 9.44 -1.74 8.13
CA PHE A 77 10.08 -0.71 7.34
C PHE A 77 11.54 -0.60 7.77
N GLU A 78 12.43 -0.51 6.79
CA GLU A 78 13.87 -0.43 7.01
C GLU A 78 14.48 0.55 6.00
N ILE A 79 15.48 1.31 6.44
CA ILE A 79 16.27 2.21 5.58
C ILE A 79 17.57 1.50 5.23
N LEU A 80 17.87 1.42 3.93
CA LEU A 80 19.15 0.93 3.44
C LEU A 80 19.85 2.03 2.65
N GLU A 81 20.94 2.56 3.21
CA GLU A 81 21.82 3.49 2.52
C GLU A 81 22.54 2.79 1.37
N PHE A 82 22.74 3.52 0.27
CA PHE A 82 23.49 3.02 -0.87
C PHE A 82 24.35 4.12 -1.48
N GLY A 83 25.57 3.76 -1.89
CA GLY A 83 26.42 4.59 -2.74
C GLY A 83 26.19 4.28 -4.22
N THR A 84 27.17 4.59 -5.06
CA THR A 84 27.22 4.08 -6.43
C THR A 84 27.64 2.60 -6.44
N GLY A 85 26.91 1.74 -7.16
CA GLY A 85 27.29 0.32 -7.35
C GLY A 85 26.38 -0.75 -6.71
N GLY A 86 25.21 -0.39 -6.20
CA GLY A 86 24.26 -1.37 -5.65
C GLY A 86 23.43 -2.07 -6.73
N ILE A 87 23.75 -3.32 -7.09
CA ILE A 87 23.08 -4.09 -8.16
C ILE A 87 21.54 -4.06 -8.05
N MET A 88 21.00 -4.22 -6.84
CA MET A 88 19.55 -4.23 -6.63
C MET A 88 18.90 -2.86 -6.87
N VAL A 89 19.55 -1.79 -6.42
CA VAL A 89 19.04 -0.42 -6.59
C VAL A 89 19.17 0.03 -8.04
N GLU A 90 20.25 -0.32 -8.71
CA GLU A 90 20.43 -0.06 -10.14
C GLU A 90 19.35 -0.73 -10.97
N ARG A 91 19.08 -2.02 -10.73
CA ARG A 91 17.98 -2.73 -11.39
C ARG A 91 16.63 -2.13 -11.08
N PHE A 92 16.40 -1.66 -9.85
CA PHE A 92 15.17 -0.97 -9.46
C PHE A 92 14.98 0.35 -10.23
N LEU A 93 16.02 1.20 -10.29
CA LEU A 93 16.01 2.47 -11.01
C LEU A 93 15.88 2.28 -12.52
N GLN A 94 16.41 1.18 -13.07
CA GLN A 94 16.23 0.82 -14.47
C GLN A 94 14.80 0.34 -14.75
N PHE A 95 14.24 -0.50 -13.89
CA PHE A 95 12.88 -1.00 -14.04
C PHE A 95 11.82 0.11 -13.99
N TYR A 96 12.01 1.11 -13.10
CA TYR A 96 11.09 2.24 -12.94
C TYR A 96 11.50 3.51 -13.70
N GLU A 97 12.48 3.45 -14.60
CA GLU A 97 13.04 4.62 -15.28
C GLU A 97 11.98 5.50 -15.95
N ASN A 98 11.04 4.90 -16.68
CA ASN A 98 9.96 5.63 -17.35
C ASN A 98 9.04 6.36 -16.37
N ASP A 99 8.69 5.71 -15.25
CA ASP A 99 7.80 6.31 -14.24
C ASP A 99 8.54 7.42 -13.47
N ILE A 100 9.82 7.20 -13.17
CA ILE A 100 10.69 8.22 -12.56
C ILE A 100 10.82 9.42 -13.49
N ALA A 101 11.10 9.22 -14.78
CA ALA A 101 11.24 10.31 -15.75
C ALA A 101 9.94 11.10 -15.92
N PHE A 102 8.78 10.44 -15.83
CA PHE A 102 7.47 11.10 -15.89
C PHE A 102 7.24 12.04 -14.69
N TYR A 103 7.53 11.59 -13.46
CA TYR A 103 7.32 12.39 -12.25
C TYR A 103 8.48 13.33 -11.90
N PHE A 104 9.71 12.99 -12.30
CA PHE A 104 10.95 13.70 -11.99
C PHE A 104 11.78 13.94 -13.27
N PRO A 105 11.30 14.74 -14.23
CA PRO A 105 11.96 14.93 -15.53
C PRO A 105 13.34 15.63 -15.44
N ALA A 106 13.61 16.31 -14.32
CA ALA A 106 14.90 16.95 -14.07
C ALA A 106 15.93 16.02 -13.40
N PHE A 107 15.51 14.82 -12.98
CA PHE A 107 16.38 13.86 -12.32
C PHE A 107 17.29 13.18 -13.35
N LYS A 108 18.59 13.12 -13.03
CA LYS A 108 19.56 12.31 -13.76
C LYS A 108 20.35 11.43 -12.80
N ARG A 109 20.73 10.23 -13.23
CA ARG A 109 21.36 9.23 -12.35
C ARG A 109 22.71 9.69 -11.81
N GLU A 110 23.43 10.52 -12.55
CA GLU A 110 24.72 11.09 -12.14
C GLU A 110 24.57 11.99 -10.91
N GLN A 111 23.37 12.54 -10.66
CA GLN A 111 23.11 13.35 -9.48
C GLN A 111 23.10 12.52 -8.19
N LEU A 112 23.08 11.18 -8.25
CA LEU A 112 23.17 10.33 -7.07
C LEU A 112 24.60 10.32 -6.48
N GLU A 113 25.62 10.63 -7.28
CA GLU A 113 27.01 10.68 -6.82
C GLU A 113 27.23 11.81 -5.81
N GLY A 114 27.82 11.49 -4.67
CA GLY A 114 28.10 12.47 -3.61
C GLY A 114 26.88 12.91 -2.79
N ASN A 115 25.70 12.37 -3.06
CA ASN A 115 24.50 12.62 -2.26
C ASN A 115 24.32 11.58 -1.14
N LEU A 116 23.46 11.94 -0.16
CA LEU A 116 22.90 10.94 0.74
C LEU A 116 21.75 10.23 0.01
N ASN A 117 21.95 8.95 -0.28
CA ASN A 117 20.95 8.11 -0.93
C ASN A 117 20.57 6.93 -0.04
N PHE A 118 19.28 6.65 0.03
CA PHE A 118 18.78 5.47 0.70
C PHE A 118 17.49 4.97 0.06
N VAL A 119 17.25 3.68 0.17
CA VAL A 119 15.95 3.09 -0.16
C VAL A 119 15.20 2.78 1.12
N VAL A 120 13.88 2.85 1.05
CA VAL A 120 13.00 2.32 2.10
C VAL A 120 12.48 0.97 1.65
N LEU A 121 12.80 -0.06 2.43
CA LEU A 121 12.23 -1.37 2.28
C LEU A 121 10.90 -1.44 3.04
N ARG A 122 9.91 -2.12 2.44
CA ARG A 122 8.67 -2.54 3.10
C ARG A 122 8.58 -4.06 2.96
N ASP A 123 8.75 -4.76 4.07
CA ASP A 123 8.87 -6.21 4.12
C ASP A 123 9.95 -6.74 3.13
N LEU A 124 11.17 -6.17 3.21
CA LEU A 124 12.33 -6.48 2.36
C LEU A 124 12.20 -6.13 0.87
N VAL A 125 11.07 -5.55 0.44
CA VAL A 125 10.88 -5.07 -0.93
C VAL A 125 11.15 -3.57 -0.99
N ILE A 126 11.94 -3.11 -1.96
CA ILE A 126 12.16 -1.68 -2.19
C ILE A 126 10.82 -1.01 -2.51
N ALA A 127 10.36 -0.16 -1.58
CA ALA A 127 9.11 0.57 -1.69
C ALA A 127 9.31 2.01 -2.17
N ASN A 128 10.46 2.59 -1.83
CA ASN A 128 10.81 3.95 -2.18
C ASN A 128 12.33 4.10 -2.36
N THR A 129 12.72 5.04 -3.22
CA THR A 129 14.09 5.53 -3.34
C THR A 129 14.12 7.02 -3.03
N PHE A 130 15.07 7.41 -2.20
CA PHE A 130 15.24 8.77 -1.73
C PHE A 130 16.69 9.22 -1.92
N SER A 131 16.85 10.41 -2.50
CA SER A 131 18.15 11.05 -2.69
C SER A 131 18.06 12.52 -2.29
N THR A 132 18.99 12.94 -1.46
CA THR A 132 19.14 14.33 -1.04
C THR A 132 20.57 14.80 -1.16
N LYS A 133 20.73 16.04 -1.63
CA LYS A 133 21.98 16.77 -1.55
C LYS A 133 22.00 17.56 -0.25
N LEU A 134 22.99 17.30 0.61
CA LEU A 134 23.16 18.02 1.87
C LEU A 134 24.02 19.27 1.64
N SER A 135 23.56 20.41 2.15
CA SER A 135 24.30 21.66 2.21
C SER A 135 24.97 21.84 3.58
N ASP A 136 26.02 22.66 3.63
CA ASP A 136 26.81 22.90 4.85
C ASP A 136 26.01 23.53 6.00
N ASP A 137 24.87 24.17 5.71
CA ASP A 137 23.94 24.75 6.68
C ASP A 137 22.98 23.71 7.30
N GLY A 138 23.13 22.41 6.97
CA GLY A 138 22.24 21.34 7.42
C GLY A 138 20.94 21.25 6.64
N THR A 139 20.82 21.99 5.52
CA THR A 139 19.67 21.92 4.63
C THR A 139 19.85 20.81 3.59
N ALA A 140 18.93 19.86 3.55
CA ALA A 140 18.87 18.80 2.55
C ALA A 140 17.90 19.16 1.41
N GLN A 141 18.43 19.26 0.20
CA GLN A 141 17.62 19.42 -1.02
C GLN A 141 17.23 18.06 -1.57
N VAL A 142 15.91 17.80 -1.68
CA VAL A 142 15.41 16.53 -2.24
C VAL A 142 15.59 16.52 -3.75
N ILE A 143 16.38 15.58 -4.24
CA ILE A 143 16.66 15.35 -5.67
C ILE A 143 15.71 14.29 -6.22
N LEU A 144 15.47 13.22 -5.45
CA LEU A 144 14.57 12.13 -5.80
C LEU A 144 13.81 11.66 -4.56
N ASN A 145 12.49 11.50 -4.67
CA ASN A 145 11.67 10.83 -3.66
C ASN A 145 10.59 10.02 -4.39
N TYR A 146 10.99 8.90 -4.97
CA TYR A 146 10.11 8.09 -5.79
C TYR A 146 9.59 6.89 -4.99
N THR A 147 8.26 6.83 -4.84
CA THR A 147 7.55 5.69 -4.23
C THR A 147 6.84 4.91 -5.32
N VAL A 148 7.02 3.58 -5.34
CA VAL A 148 6.33 2.69 -6.28
C VAL A 148 4.82 2.81 -6.12
N ALA A 149 4.06 2.82 -7.23
CA ALA A 149 2.61 3.01 -7.23
C ALA A 149 1.85 2.18 -6.18
N LYS A 150 2.18 0.89 -6.03
CA LYS A 150 1.54 0.00 -5.03
C LYS A 150 1.78 0.40 -3.56
N TYR A 151 2.77 1.23 -3.27
CA TYR A 151 3.16 1.67 -1.94
C TYR A 151 2.92 3.17 -1.70
N ARG A 152 2.19 3.86 -2.58
CA ARG A 152 1.79 5.27 -2.42
C ARG A 152 0.61 5.42 -1.43
N ASP A 153 0.71 4.81 -0.25
CA ASP A 153 -0.31 4.79 0.79
C ASP A 153 0.05 5.65 2.02
N TYR A 154 0.91 6.66 1.83
CA TYR A 154 1.46 7.59 2.84
C TYR A 154 2.32 6.95 3.94
N LYS A 155 2.26 5.64 4.16
CA LYS A 155 3.01 4.96 5.23
C LYS A 155 4.52 5.11 5.09
N VAL A 156 5.03 5.07 3.86
CA VAL A 156 6.47 5.25 3.59
C VAL A 156 6.94 6.66 3.97
N GLY A 157 6.22 7.70 3.55
CA GLY A 157 6.55 9.07 3.92
C GLY A 157 6.48 9.29 5.43
N LYS A 158 5.43 8.75 6.08
CA LYS A 158 5.31 8.77 7.55
C LYS A 158 6.49 8.10 8.24
N PHE A 159 6.94 6.96 7.72
CA PHE A 159 8.11 6.26 8.24
C PHE A 159 9.39 7.10 8.13
N ILE A 160 9.67 7.67 6.95
CA ILE A 160 10.88 8.50 6.72
C ILE A 160 10.91 9.72 7.65
N PHE A 161 9.83 10.50 7.70
CA PHE A 161 9.86 11.81 8.34
C PHE A 161 9.45 11.82 9.82
N GLU A 162 8.67 10.85 10.28
CA GLU A 162 8.23 10.80 11.68
C GLU A 162 9.01 9.76 12.49
N LYS A 163 9.12 8.52 11.99
CA LYS A 163 9.75 7.43 12.74
C LYS A 163 11.27 7.46 12.64
N GLU A 164 11.80 7.69 11.45
CA GLU A 164 13.25 7.75 11.19
C GLU A 164 13.79 9.18 11.18
N LYS A 165 13.13 10.09 11.90
CA LYS A 165 13.62 11.47 12.07
C LYS A 165 15.02 11.50 12.70
N GLN A 166 15.30 10.59 13.64
CA GLN A 166 16.62 10.49 14.28
C GLN A 166 17.71 10.07 13.28
N PHE A 167 17.39 9.17 12.34
CA PHE A 167 18.31 8.81 11.26
C PHE A 167 18.67 10.04 10.42
N LEU A 168 17.67 10.82 9.98
CA LEU A 168 17.90 12.05 9.21
C LEU A 168 18.78 13.06 9.99
N LEU A 169 18.49 13.26 11.27
CA LEU A 169 19.28 14.14 12.15
C LEU A 169 20.72 13.63 12.33
N SER A 170 20.92 12.31 12.46
CA SER A 170 22.26 11.69 12.58
C SER A 170 23.13 11.90 11.33
N LYS A 171 22.49 12.13 10.17
CA LYS A 171 23.14 12.46 8.90
C LYS A 171 23.31 13.96 8.68
N GLY A 172 23.04 14.79 9.70
CA GLY A 172 23.21 16.25 9.63
C GLY A 172 22.04 17.00 8.99
N ILE A 173 20.92 16.32 8.70
CA ILE A 173 19.75 16.95 8.09
C ILE A 173 18.91 17.63 9.15
N GLN A 174 18.92 18.97 9.17
CA GLN A 174 18.09 19.77 10.08
C GLN A 174 16.84 20.31 9.39
N LYS A 175 16.94 20.60 8.09
CA LYS A 175 15.85 21.15 7.29
C LYS A 175 15.79 20.43 5.96
N ILE A 176 14.59 20.11 5.48
CA ILE A 176 14.38 19.46 4.19
C ILE A 176 13.70 20.46 3.27
N LEU A 177 14.40 20.83 2.21
CA LEU A 177 13.85 21.57 1.10
C LEU A 177 13.42 20.58 0.03
N GLN A 178 12.12 20.29 0.00
CA GLN A 178 11.55 19.64 -1.16
C GLN A 178 11.51 20.68 -2.27
N GLY A 179 12.14 20.38 -3.41
CA GLY A 179 11.94 21.16 -4.63
C GLY A 179 10.47 21.03 -5.03
N CYS A 180 9.63 21.89 -4.46
CA CYS A 180 8.25 22.05 -4.86
C CYS A 180 8.32 22.64 -6.27
N ARG A 181 8.12 21.81 -7.29
CA ARG A 181 7.91 22.33 -8.63
C ARG A 181 6.43 22.70 -8.73
N GLN A 182 6.22 23.95 -9.16
CA GLN A 182 5.00 24.44 -9.78
C GLN A 182 4.46 23.44 -10.80
#